data_AF-A0A402B0F3-F1
#
_entry.id   AF-A0A402B0F3-F1
#
_cell.length_a   1.000
_cell.length_b   1.000
_cell.length_c   1.000
_cell.angle_alpha   90.00
_cell.angle_beta   90.00
_cell.angle_gamma   90.00
#
_symmetry.space_group_name_H-M   'P 1'
#
loop_
_entity.id
_entity.type
_entity.pdbx_description
1 polymer ?
#
loop_
_entity_poly.entity_id
_entity_poly.type
_entity_poly.pdbx_seq_one_letter_code
_entity_poly.pdbx_strand_id
1 'polypeptide(L)'
;MFFTFSATTLFIWLACHFVGDFAFQSTWMSLEKGKSWEVNFYHCATYTAVFILFAHPSLLATSVIFGTHFVIDPLKARYKIIGPIWLDQALHIATIWLILFFQF
;
A
#
# COMPACT_ATOMS: atom_id res chain seq x y z
N MET A 1 5.03 9.09 26.73
CA MET A 1 5.98 8.83 25.64
C MET A 1 5.39 9.48 24.39
N PHE A 2 5.94 10.60 23.94
CA PHE A 2 5.49 11.22 22.70
C PHE A 2 6.09 10.39 21.56
N PHE A 3 5.24 9.62 20.89
CA PHE A 3 5.63 8.80 19.76
C PHE A 3 5.92 9.72 18.58
N THR A 4 7.16 9.76 18.10
CA THR A 4 7.55 10.64 17.00
C THR A 4 8.42 9.89 16.00
N PHE A 5 7.84 9.46 14.89
CA PHE A 5 8.60 9.27 13.66
C PHE A 5 8.87 10.64 13.03
N SER A 6 9.96 10.76 12.26
CA SER A 6 10.29 12.03 11.62
C SER A 6 9.33 12.35 10.47
N ALA A 7 9.11 13.64 10.20
CA ALA A 7 8.36 14.08 9.01
C ALA A 7 8.98 13.52 7.72
N THR A 8 10.32 13.40 7.67
CA THR A 8 11.03 12.78 6.56
C THR A 8 10.64 11.32 6.37
N THR A 9 10.56 10.53 7.44
CA THR A 9 10.10 9.13 7.38
C THR A 9 8.69 9.06 6.82
N LEU A 10 7.77 9.90 7.32
CA LEU A 10 6.41 9.96 6.81
C LEU A 10 6.38 10.26 5.31
N PHE A 11 7.11 11.28 4.86
CA PHE A 11 7.12 11.67 3.46
C PHE A 11 7.75 10.60 2.55
N ILE A 12 8.78 9.88 3.02
CA ILE A 12 9.34 8.74 2.28
C ILE A 12 8.29 7.64 2.11
N TRP A 13 7.58 7.28 3.18
CA TRP A 13 6.57 6.22 3.11
C TRP A 13 5.36 6.61 2.24
N LEU A 14 4.92 7.87 2.31
CA LEU A 14 3.89 8.39 1.42
C LEU A 14 4.37 8.41 -0.05
N ALA A 15 5.62 8.79 -0.30
CA ALA A 15 6.19 8.72 -1.64
C ALA A 15 6.24 7.27 -2.16
N CYS A 16 6.64 6.31 -1.32
CA CYS A 16 6.62 4.89 -1.67
C CYS A 16 5.21 4.41 -2.04
N HIS A 17 4.20 4.83 -1.27
CA HIS A 17 2.80 4.53 -1.57
C HIS A 17 2.38 5.05 -2.95
N PHE A 18 2.58 6.33 -3.23
CA PHE A 18 2.14 6.91 -4.50
C PHE A 18 2.94 6.36 -5.69
N VAL A 19 4.25 6.17 -5.53
CA VAL A 19 5.09 5.60 -6.59
C VAL A 19 4.70 4.14 -6.86
N GLY A 20 4.48 3.34 -5.83
CA GLY A 20 4.06 1.94 -5.98
C GLY A 20 2.65 1.79 -6.56
N ASP A 21 1.69 2.56 -6.08
CA ASP A 21 0.26 2.38 -6.41
C ASP A 21 -0.13 3.04 -7.74
N PHE A 22 0.59 4.09 -8.14
CA PHE A 22 0.31 4.84 -9.38
C PHE A 22 1.44 4.77 -10.40
N ALA A 23 2.66 5.18 -10.04
CA ALA A 23 3.73 5.35 -11.03
C ALA A 23 4.23 4.01 -11.59
N PHE A 24 4.31 2.97 -10.75
CA PHE A 24 4.78 1.63 -11.14
C PHE A 24 3.64 0.64 -11.38
N GLN A 25 2.39 1.03 -11.08
CA GLN A 25 1.23 0.27 -11.53
C GLN A 25 1.03 0.50 -13.04
N SER A 26 1.16 -0.58 -13.83
CA SER A 26 0.88 -0.51 -15.26
C SER A 26 -0.63 -0.42 -15.54
N THR A 27 -0.98 0.07 -16.72
CA THR A 27 -2.37 0.08 -17.21
C THR A 27 -3.00 -1.31 -17.16
N TRP A 28 -2.23 -2.36 -17.51
CA TRP A 28 -2.70 -3.74 -17.43
C TRP A 28 -3.03 -4.16 -16.00
N MET A 29 -2.15 -3.86 -15.02
CA MET A 29 -2.42 -4.16 -13.61
C MET A 29 -3.71 -3.48 -13.12
N SER A 30 -3.89 -2.20 -13.44
CA SER A 30 -5.06 -1.43 -13.03
C SER A 30 -6.37 -2.03 -13.58
N LEU A 31 -6.39 -2.46 -14.85
CA LEU A 31 -7.58 -3.03 -15.50
C LEU A 31 -7.89 -4.46 -15.05
N GLU A 32 -6.87 -5.25 -14.70
CA GLU A 32 -7.00 -6.69 -14.49
C GLU A 32 -6.93 -7.12 -13.01
N LYS A 33 -6.40 -6.31 -12.09
CA LYS A 33 -6.28 -6.69 -10.65
C LYS A 33 -7.61 -7.03 -9.98
N GLY A 34 -8.71 -6.41 -10.42
CA GLY A 34 -10.06 -6.73 -9.94
C GLY A 34 -10.61 -8.05 -10.49
N LYS A 35 -10.03 -8.59 -11.57
CA LYS A 35 -10.51 -9.79 -12.27
C LYS A 35 -9.65 -11.01 -11.96
N SER A 36 -8.33 -10.85 -11.84
CA SER A 36 -7.37 -11.92 -11.59
C SER A 36 -6.63 -11.74 -10.25
N TRP A 37 -6.64 -12.78 -9.42
CA TRP A 37 -5.86 -12.81 -8.17
C TRP A 37 -4.35 -12.77 -8.41
N GLU A 38 -3.89 -13.35 -9.51
CA GLU A 38 -2.49 -13.31 -9.92
C GLU A 38 -2.04 -11.88 -10.24
N VAL A 39 -2.86 -11.13 -10.98
CA VAL A 39 -2.56 -9.72 -11.28
C VAL A 39 -2.59 -8.86 -10.03
N ASN A 40 -3.55 -9.10 -9.13
CA ASN A 40 -3.58 -8.44 -7.82
C ASN A 40 -2.30 -8.70 -7.03
N PHE A 41 -1.80 -9.94 -7.06
CA PHE A 41 -0.54 -10.30 -6.42
C PHE A 41 0.63 -9.52 -7.03
N TYR A 42 0.75 -9.48 -8.36
CA TYR A 42 1.81 -8.71 -9.02
C TYR A 42 1.77 -7.23 -8.67
N HIS A 43 0.58 -6.64 -8.66
CA HIS A 43 0.43 -5.26 -8.24
C HIS A 43 0.87 -5.04 -6.78
N CYS A 44 0.40 -5.88 -5.84
CA CYS A 44 0.79 -5.78 -4.43
C CYS A 44 2.29 -6.01 -4.23
N ALA A 45 2.90 -6.92 -5.00
CA ALA A 45 4.33 -7.20 -4.95
C ALA A 45 5.13 -6.01 -5.48
N THR A 46 4.73 -5.42 -6.62
CA THR A 46 5.33 -4.19 -7.16
C THR A 46 5.21 -3.03 -6.18
N TYR A 47 4.02 -2.83 -5.61
CA TYR A 47 3.76 -1.82 -4.58
C TYR A 47 4.70 -2.00 -3.37
N THR A 48 4.74 -3.21 -2.81
CA THR A 48 5.55 -3.53 -1.62
C THR A 48 7.05 -3.42 -1.91
N ALA A 49 7.51 -3.77 -3.10
CA ALA A 49 8.91 -3.66 -3.50
C ALA A 49 9.42 -2.20 -3.41
N VAL A 50 8.59 -1.20 -3.72
CA VAL A 50 8.97 0.21 -3.56
C VAL A 50 9.27 0.54 -2.10
N PHE A 51 8.47 0.03 -1.15
CA PHE A 51 8.75 0.22 0.28
C PHE A 51 10.05 -0.47 0.70
N ILE A 52 10.27 -1.70 0.26
CA ILE A 52 11.51 -2.44 0.58
C ILE A 52 12.76 -1.67 0.12
N LEU A 53 12.69 -1.12 -1.10
CA LEU A 53 13.82 -0.43 -1.73
C LEU A 53 14.13 0.94 -1.12
N PHE A 54 13.11 1.71 -0.71
CA PHE A 54 13.28 3.11 -0.32
C PHE A 54 12.95 3.42 1.14
N ALA A 55 12.07 2.64 1.77
CA ALA A 55 11.63 2.85 3.16
C ALA A 55 12.24 1.85 4.15
N HIS A 56 12.85 0.77 3.65
CA HIS A 56 13.50 -0.29 4.44
C HIS A 56 12.67 -0.77 5.66
N PRO A 57 11.38 -1.14 5.47
CA PRO A 57 10.53 -1.65 6.54
C PRO A 57 11.08 -2.96 7.13
N SER A 58 10.66 -3.26 8.36
CA SER A 58 10.89 -4.59 8.93
C SER A 58 10.12 -5.67 8.13
N LEU A 59 10.41 -6.94 8.39
CA LEU A 59 9.64 -8.05 7.81
C LEU A 59 8.15 -8.01 8.23
N LEU A 60 7.85 -7.58 9.46
CA LEU A 60 6.47 -7.47 9.94
C LEU A 60 5.74 -6.34 9.22
N ALA A 61 6.34 -5.15 9.15
CA ALA A 61 5.79 -4.03 8.38
C ALA A 61 5.59 -4.40 6.91
N THR A 62 6.56 -5.05 6.27
CA THR A 62 6.46 -5.53 4.89
C THR A 62 5.25 -6.46 4.71
N SER A 63 5.06 -7.41 5.64
CA SER A 63 3.94 -8.36 5.60
C SER A 63 2.60 -7.65 5.79
N VAL A 64 2.53 -6.66 6.68
CA VAL A 64 1.32 -5.86 6.90
C VAL A 64 1.00 -5.03 5.66
N ILE A 65 1.96 -4.28 5.11
CA ILE A 65 1.79 -3.47 3.89
C ILE A 65 1.26 -4.32 2.74
N PHE A 66 1.93 -5.44 2.45
CA PHE A 66 1.52 -6.35 1.39
C PHE A 66 0.11 -6.92 1.65
N GLY A 67 -0.11 -7.42 2.87
CA GLY A 67 -1.37 -8.08 3.25
C GLY A 67 -2.57 -7.13 3.20
N THR A 68 -2.43 -5.92 3.74
CA THR A 68 -3.51 -4.92 3.69
C THR A 68 -3.80 -4.48 2.26
N HIS A 69 -2.77 -4.24 1.43
CA HIS A 69 -2.95 -3.86 0.03
C HIS A 69 -3.67 -4.96 -0.76
N PHE A 70 -3.25 -6.21 -0.54
CA PHE A 70 -3.85 -7.39 -1.17
C PHE A 70 -5.32 -7.64 -0.77
N VAL A 71 -5.78 -7.05 0.34
CA VAL A 71 -7.19 -7.12 0.80
C VAL A 71 -8.00 -5.91 0.36
N ILE A 72 -7.48 -4.69 0.54
CA ILE A 72 -8.19 -3.43 0.24
C ILE A 72 -8.51 -3.35 -1.27
N ASP A 73 -7.55 -3.71 -2.12
CA ASP A 73 -7.73 -3.61 -3.56
C ASP A 73 -8.88 -4.47 -4.10
N PRO A 74 -9.01 -5.76 -3.75
CA PRO A 74 -10.19 -6.53 -4.12
C PRO A 74 -11.49 -5.96 -3.57
N LEU A 75 -11.51 -5.41 -2.35
CA LEU A 75 -12.72 -4.78 -1.79
C LEU A 75 -13.20 -3.61 -2.67
N LYS A 76 -12.28 -2.87 -3.30
CA LYS A 76 -12.58 -1.84 -4.31
C LYS A 76 -12.82 -2.40 -5.70
N ALA A 77 -11.83 -3.08 -6.27
CA ALA A 77 -11.76 -3.41 -7.69
C ALA A 77 -12.61 -4.63 -8.07
N ARG A 78 -12.72 -5.63 -7.18
CA ARG A 78 -13.48 -6.86 -7.41
C ARG A 78 -14.89 -6.78 -6.81
N TYR A 79 -14.99 -6.48 -5.52
CA TYR A 79 -16.24 -6.57 -4.77
C TYR A 79 -17.06 -5.28 -4.74
N LYS A 80 -16.48 -4.15 -5.15
CA LYS A 80 -17.17 -2.84 -5.21
C LYS A 80 -17.75 -2.38 -3.87
N ILE A 81 -17.17 -2.84 -2.76
CA ILE A 81 -17.53 -2.45 -1.38
C ILE A 81 -16.95 -1.06 -1.08
N ILE A 82 -15.74 -0.79 -1.54
CA ILE A 82 -15.10 0.53 -1.44
C ILE A 82 -15.33 1.26 -2.76
N GLY A 83 -16.24 2.24 -2.76
CA GLY A 83 -16.60 2.98 -3.97
C GLY A 83 -15.62 4.10 -4.32
N PRO A 84 -15.50 5.15 -3.49
CA PRO A 84 -14.67 6.32 -3.81
C PRO A 84 -13.17 6.03 -3.71
N ILE A 85 -12.38 6.58 -4.65
CA ILE A 85 -10.92 6.47 -4.62
C ILE A 85 -10.30 7.06 -3.35
N TRP A 86 -10.86 8.14 -2.81
CA TRP A 86 -10.32 8.75 -1.60
C TRP A 86 -10.44 7.84 -0.37
N LEU A 87 -11.49 7.02 -0.28
CA LEU A 87 -11.69 6.10 0.84
C LEU A 87 -10.69 4.95 0.78
N ASP A 88 -10.47 4.43 -0.42
CA ASP A 88 -9.44 3.44 -0.70
C ASP A 88 -8.04 3.95 -0.32
N GLN A 89 -7.65 5.13 -0.79
CA GLN A 89 -6.34 5.71 -0.48
C GLN A 89 -6.21 6.04 1.02
N ALA A 90 -7.30 6.47 1.68
CA ALA A 90 -7.31 6.71 3.12
C ALA A 90 -7.01 5.43 3.93
N LEU A 91 -7.49 4.26 3.49
CA LEU A 91 -7.20 2.98 4.16
C LEU A 91 -5.73 2.55 4.01
N HIS A 92 -5.14 2.75 2.82
CA HIS A 92 -3.71 2.50 2.61
C HIS A 92 -2.83 3.46 3.44
N ILE A 93 -3.17 4.74 3.45
CA ILE A 93 -2.48 5.75 4.28
C ILE A 93 -2.66 5.44 5.77
N ALA A 94 -3.85 5.02 6.20
CA ALA A 94 -4.08 4.60 7.59
C ALA A 94 -3.16 3.43 7.98
N THR A 95 -2.94 2.46 7.09
CA THR A 95 -1.98 1.37 7.33
C THR A 95 -0.57 1.90 7.57
N ILE A 96 -0.09 2.82 6.72
CA ILE A 96 1.22 3.47 6.88
C ILE A 96 1.30 4.18 8.24
N TRP A 97 0.27 4.95 8.59
CA TRP A 97 0.21 5.63 9.88
C TRP A 97 0.28 4.66 11.06
N LEU A 98 -0.47 3.55 11.01
CA LEU A 98 -0.46 2.55 12.08
C LEU A 98 0.92 1.90 12.23
N ILE A 99 1.57 1.55 11.12
CA ILE A 99 2.93 0.96 11.15
C ILE A 99 3.92 1.95 11.77
N LEU A 100 3.95 3.19 11.28
CA LEU A 100 4.86 4.21 11.79
C LEU A 100 4.57 4.58 13.25
N PHE A 101 3.29 4.58 13.65
CA PHE A 101 2.86 4.86 15.01
C PHE A 101 3.28 3.76 15.99
N PHE A 102 3.12 2.49 15.60
CA PHE A 102 3.49 1.33 16.43
C PHE A 102 4.95 0.89 16.28
N GLN A 103 5.70 1.50 15.34
CA GLN A 103 7.15 1.33 15.15
C GLN A 103 7.59 -0.12 14.95
N PHE A 104 6.84 -0.88 14.15
CA PHE A 104 7.23 -2.21 13.72
C PHE A 104 7.42 -2.28 12.21
#